data_AF-A0A6F7WI86-F1
#
_entry.id   AF-A0A6F7WI86-F1
#
_cell.length_a   1.000
_cell.length_b   1.000
_cell.length_c   1.000
_cell.angle_alpha   90.00
_cell.angle_beta   90.00
_cell.angle_gamma   90.00
#
_symmetry.space_group_name_H-M   'P 1'
#
loop_
_entity.id
_entity.type
_entity.pdbx_description
1 polymer ?
#
loop_
_entity_poly.entity_id
_entity_poly.type
_entity_poly.pdbx_seq_one_letter_code
_entity_poly.pdbx_strand_id
1 'polypeptide(L)'
;MGLTSNNLVIAAVVAALLLFAATIWLWPRLSGRGVAPVLGRVGMLLGTQLTVFAAVGLFANQSFGFYGSWSDLFGTQDEPGVVVDHDTPGTRVRVTETRHLAVDGGSSPKVAGRVEKVNIQGPVSGIASPAYIYLPPEYFRPEYARRT
;
A
#
# COMPACT_ATOMS: atom_id res chain seq x y z
N MET A 1 -11.70 -2.62 -2.44
CA MET A 1 -10.75 -2.21 -3.50
C MET A 1 -9.51 -1.65 -2.82
N GLY A 2 -8.33 -2.26 -3.01
CA GLY A 2 -7.10 -1.78 -2.36
C GLY A 2 -6.66 -0.42 -2.93
N LEU A 3 -6.20 0.48 -2.06
CA LEU A 3 -5.68 1.81 -2.44
C LEU A 3 -4.48 1.74 -3.40
N THR A 4 -3.83 0.58 -3.51
CA THR A 4 -2.70 0.28 -4.39
C THR A 4 -3.10 -0.39 -5.72
N SER A 5 -4.38 -0.67 -5.93
CA SER A 5 -4.83 -1.37 -7.13
C SER A 5 -4.77 -0.46 -8.35
N ASN A 6 -4.14 -0.93 -9.42
CA ASN A 6 -4.06 -0.23 -10.70
C ASN A 6 -5.46 0.12 -11.25
N ASN A 7 -6.46 -0.73 -10.97
CA ASN A 7 -7.85 -0.52 -11.38
C ASN A 7 -8.47 0.71 -10.72
N LEU A 8 -8.09 1.02 -9.47
CA LEU A 8 -8.60 2.20 -8.75
C LEU A 8 -8.02 3.49 -9.36
N VAL A 9 -6.73 3.50 -9.68
CA VAL A 9 -6.08 4.65 -10.33
C VAL A 9 -6.66 4.88 -11.71
N ILE A 10 -6.83 3.83 -12.52
CA ILE A 10 -7.49 3.93 -13.83
C ILE A 10 -8.91 4.46 -13.68
N ALA A 11 -9.69 3.94 -12.72
CA ALA A 11 -11.06 4.42 -12.47
C ALA A 11 -11.09 5.91 -12.07
N ALA A 12 -10.16 6.35 -11.22
CA ALA A 12 -10.06 7.76 -10.81
C ALA A 12 -9.71 8.68 -11.98
N VAL A 13 -8.76 8.27 -12.84
CA VAL A 13 -8.40 9.01 -14.05
C VAL A 13 -9.58 9.09 -15.02
N VAL A 14 -10.29 7.98 -15.26
CA VAL A 14 -11.48 7.96 -16.11
C VAL A 14 -12.57 8.85 -15.54
N ALA A 15 -12.82 8.80 -14.23
CA ALA A 15 -13.79 9.68 -13.57
C ALA A 15 -13.42 11.16 -13.72
N ALA A 16 -12.13 11.52 -13.60
CA ALA A 16 -11.65 12.89 -13.82
C ALA A 16 -11.93 13.36 -15.26
N LEU A 17 -11.64 12.52 -16.26
CA LEU A 17 -11.90 12.82 -17.66
C LEU A 17 -13.40 12.96 -17.96
N LEU A 18 -14.24 12.09 -17.39
CA LEU A 18 -15.70 12.15 -17.54
C LEU A 18 -16.28 13.41 -16.89
N LEU A 19 -15.83 13.79 -15.69
CA LEU A 19 -16.26 15.01 -15.02
C LEU A 19 -15.81 16.27 -15.77
N PHE A 20 -14.61 16.25 -16.33
CA PHE A 20 -14.14 17.34 -17.19
C PHE A 20 -15.00 17.47 -18.45
N ALA A 21 -15.29 16.36 -19.14
CA ALA A 21 -16.18 16.37 -20.31
C ALA A 21 -17.60 16.82 -19.95
N ALA A 22 -18.15 16.33 -18.83
CA ALA A 22 -19.44 16.77 -18.30
C ALA A 22 -19.45 18.26 -17.99
N THR A 23 -18.34 18.79 -17.48
CA THR A 23 -18.19 20.22 -17.20
C THR A 23 -18.37 21.04 -18.47
N ILE A 24 -17.68 20.67 -19.55
CA ILE A 24 -17.81 21.34 -20.85
C ILE A 24 -19.23 21.21 -21.40
N TRP A 25 -19.85 20.02 -21.29
CA TRP A 25 -21.15 19.74 -21.88
C TRP A 25 -22.32 20.39 -21.15
N LEU A 26 -22.27 20.48 -19.82
CA LEU A 26 -23.30 21.12 -18.99
C LEU A 26 -23.08 22.63 -18.82
N TRP A 27 -21.90 23.15 -19.16
CA TRP A 27 -21.60 24.59 -19.09
C TRP A 27 -22.63 25.49 -19.77
N PRO A 28 -23.14 25.19 -20.98
CA PRO A 28 -24.14 26.04 -21.66
C PRO A 28 -25.44 26.13 -20.86
N ARG A 29 -25.86 25.06 -20.20
CA ARG A 29 -27.08 25.03 -19.35
C ARG A 29 -26.90 25.84 -18.07
N LEU A 30 -25.67 25.93 -17.58
CA LEU A 30 -25.33 26.70 -16.40
C LEU A 30 -24.92 28.14 -16.74
N SER A 31 -24.89 28.53 -18.01
CA SER A 31 -24.43 29.86 -18.46
C SER A 31 -25.42 31.01 -18.17
N GLY A 32 -26.62 30.69 -17.68
CA GLY A 32 -27.65 31.67 -17.29
C GLY A 32 -27.28 32.59 -16.12
N ARG A 33 -28.09 33.63 -15.92
CA ARG A 33 -27.96 34.59 -14.81
C ARG A 33 -28.86 34.15 -13.65
N GLY A 34 -28.32 34.09 -12.44
CA GLY A 34 -29.05 33.70 -11.23
C GLY A 34 -28.20 32.88 -10.26
N VAL A 35 -28.67 32.76 -9.01
CA VAL A 35 -27.92 32.06 -7.94
C VAL A 35 -27.75 30.57 -8.26
N ALA A 36 -28.80 29.89 -8.75
CA ALA A 36 -28.73 28.46 -9.06
C ALA A 36 -27.71 28.11 -10.18
N PRO A 37 -27.67 28.81 -11.33
CA PRO A 37 -26.62 28.60 -12.33
C PRO A 37 -25.20 28.84 -11.80
N VAL A 38 -25.01 29.86 -10.94
CA VAL A 38 -23.70 30.16 -10.33
C VAL A 38 -23.27 29.05 -9.38
N LEU A 39 -24.15 28.60 -8.48
CA LEU A 39 -23.87 27.47 -7.59
C LEU A 39 -23.58 26.18 -8.37
N GLY A 40 -24.29 25.95 -9.49
CA GLY A 40 -24.03 24.82 -10.37
C GLY A 40 -22.61 24.85 -10.97
N ARG A 41 -22.14 26.01 -11.45
CA ARG A 41 -20.76 26.16 -11.95
C ARG A 41 -19.74 25.92 -10.85
N VAL A 42 -19.96 26.50 -9.66
CA VAL A 42 -19.07 26.32 -8.51
C VAL A 42 -18.98 24.84 -8.13
N GLY A 43 -20.11 24.15 -7.98
CA GLY A 43 -20.13 22.73 -7.64
C GLY A 43 -19.45 21.85 -8.69
N MET A 44 -19.69 22.13 -9.96
CA MET A 44 -19.08 21.42 -11.09
C MET A 44 -17.55 21.59 -11.16
N LEU A 45 -17.07 22.83 -10.98
CA LEU A 45 -15.64 23.12 -10.94
C LEU A 45 -14.99 22.46 -9.72
N LEU A 46 -15.60 22.58 -8.54
CA LEU A 46 -15.12 21.91 -7.33
C LEU A 46 -15.05 20.39 -7.49
N GLY A 47 -16.09 19.76 -8.03
CA GLY A 47 -16.11 18.31 -8.26
C GLY A 47 -15.00 17.85 -9.21
N THR A 48 -14.77 18.60 -10.29
CA THR A 48 -13.68 18.32 -11.23
C THR A 48 -12.32 18.43 -10.54
N GLN A 49 -12.08 19.52 -9.80
CA GLN A 49 -10.81 19.75 -9.11
C GLN A 49 -10.54 18.68 -8.04
N LEU A 50 -11.53 18.34 -7.23
CA LEU A 50 -11.40 17.28 -6.22
C LEU A 50 -11.06 15.94 -6.86
N THR A 51 -11.64 15.63 -8.01
CA THR A 51 -11.37 14.37 -8.72
C THR A 51 -9.97 14.34 -9.31
N VAL A 52 -9.49 15.47 -9.86
CA VAL A 52 -8.11 15.60 -10.34
C VAL A 52 -7.11 15.40 -9.20
N PHE A 53 -7.32 16.08 -8.06
CA PHE A 53 -6.44 15.92 -6.90
C PHE A 53 -6.48 14.50 -6.34
N ALA A 54 -7.66 13.87 -6.29
CA ALA A 54 -7.79 12.48 -5.88
C ALA A 54 -7.02 11.53 -6.82
N ALA A 55 -7.08 11.73 -8.13
CA ALA A 55 -6.35 10.91 -9.09
C ALA A 55 -4.83 11.05 -8.92
N VAL A 56 -4.32 12.28 -8.77
CA VAL A 56 -2.89 12.53 -8.51
C VAL A 56 -2.46 11.94 -7.17
N GLY A 57 -3.26 12.13 -6.12
CA GLY A 57 -2.99 11.59 -4.79
C GLY A 57 -2.94 10.06 -4.79
N LEU A 58 -3.88 9.39 -5.46
CA LEU A 58 -3.89 7.93 -5.62
C LEU A 58 -2.69 7.43 -6.43
N PHE A 59 -2.30 8.13 -7.49
CA PHE A 59 -1.11 7.78 -8.27
C PHE A 59 0.19 7.91 -7.43
N ALA A 60 0.32 9.00 -6.68
CA ALA A 60 1.44 9.18 -5.75
C ALA A 60 1.44 8.10 -4.66
N ASN A 61 0.27 7.79 -4.09
CA ASN A 61 0.13 6.71 -3.12
C ASN A 61 0.52 5.35 -3.69
N GLN A 62 0.15 5.05 -4.93
CA GLN A 62 0.56 3.83 -5.62
C GLN A 62 2.07 3.79 -5.88
N SER A 63 2.67 4.94 -6.22
CA SER A 63 4.11 5.05 -6.55
C SER A 63 5.02 4.96 -5.33
N PHE A 64 4.58 5.50 -4.20
CA PHE A 64 5.40 5.63 -2.98
C PHE A 64 4.91 4.77 -1.81
N GLY A 65 3.72 4.18 -1.89
CA GLY A 65 3.21 3.24 -0.89
C GLY A 65 2.87 3.87 0.47
N PHE A 66 2.42 5.12 0.51
CA PHE A 66 2.16 5.84 1.76
C PHE A 66 1.06 5.19 2.62
N TYR A 67 -0.03 4.72 1.98
CA TYR A 67 -1.17 4.11 2.64
C TYR A 67 -1.56 2.80 1.95
N GLY A 68 -1.60 1.72 2.73
CA GLY A 68 -1.92 0.37 2.23
C GLY A 68 -3.41 0.10 2.07
N SER A 69 -4.25 0.79 2.85
CA SER A 69 -5.70 0.53 2.93
C SER A 69 -6.49 1.80 3.29
N TRP A 70 -7.81 1.81 3.03
CA TRP A 70 -8.67 2.93 3.42
C TRP A 70 -8.72 3.14 4.94
N SER A 71 -8.62 2.06 5.72
CA SER A 71 -8.54 2.14 7.18
C SER A 71 -7.23 2.77 7.66
N ASP A 72 -6.13 2.58 6.92
CA ASP A 72 -4.84 3.24 7.16
C ASP A 72 -4.96 4.76 6.90
N LEU A 73 -5.57 5.13 5.77
CA LEU A 73 -5.79 6.54 5.41
C LEU A 73 -6.68 7.29 6.42
N PHE A 74 -7.73 6.65 6.93
CA PHE A 74 -8.65 7.25 7.91
C PHE A 74 -8.24 6.97 9.36
N GLY A 75 -7.13 6.27 9.60
CA GLY A 75 -6.65 5.93 10.94
C GLY A 75 -7.59 5.04 11.75
N THR A 76 -8.51 4.33 11.09
CA THR A 76 -9.44 3.38 11.71
C THR A 76 -8.93 1.94 11.67
N GLN A 77 -7.65 1.77 11.36
CA GLN A 77 -6.98 0.49 11.35
C GLN A 77 -6.53 0.15 12.78
N ASP A 78 -7.39 -0.57 13.50
CA ASP A 78 -7.10 -1.08 14.85
C ASP A 78 -6.20 -2.33 14.85
N GLU A 79 -5.98 -2.93 13.68
CA GLU A 79 -5.11 -4.10 13.48
C GLU A 79 -3.75 -3.69 12.90
N PRO A 80 -2.63 -4.25 13.38
CA PRO A 80 -1.29 -3.92 12.89
C PRO A 80 -1.21 -4.11 11.37
N GLY A 81 -0.72 -3.10 10.64
CA GLY A 81 -0.71 -3.07 9.18
C GLY A 81 -0.17 -4.35 8.53
N VAL A 82 -1.07 -5.25 8.15
CA VAL A 82 -0.76 -6.44 7.38
C VAL A 82 -0.54 -6.00 5.94
N VAL A 83 0.72 -6.00 5.50
CA VAL A 83 1.01 -6.11 4.07
C VAL A 83 0.35 -7.41 3.64
N VAL A 84 -0.65 -7.32 2.75
CA VAL A 84 -1.50 -8.45 2.32
C VAL A 84 -0.61 -9.62 1.91
N ASP A 85 -0.49 -10.57 2.82
CA ASP A 85 -0.20 -11.95 2.55
C ASP A 85 -1.14 -12.75 3.48
N HIS A 86 -1.86 -13.68 2.89
CA HIS A 86 -2.83 -14.51 3.60
C HIS A 86 -2.09 -15.33 4.66
N ASP A 87 -2.24 -15.02 5.94
CA ASP A 87 -2.44 -16.04 6.99
C ASP A 87 -2.60 -15.43 8.41
N THR A 88 -3.11 -16.30 9.27
CA THR A 88 -3.53 -16.25 10.69
C THR A 88 -2.73 -15.35 11.66
N PRO A 89 -3.39 -14.73 12.67
CA PRO A 89 -2.73 -13.88 13.67
C PRO A 89 -1.98 -14.71 14.72
N GLY A 90 -0.73 -14.34 14.99
CA GLY A 90 0.02 -14.82 16.14
C GLY A 90 1.53 -14.74 15.95
N THR A 91 2.17 -13.94 16.80
CA THR A 91 3.63 -13.79 17.04
C THR A 91 4.27 -12.51 16.49
N ARG A 92 5.00 -11.82 17.39
CA ARG A 92 5.68 -10.52 17.19
C ARG A 92 6.75 -10.50 16.09
N VAL A 93 7.16 -11.68 15.63
CA VAL A 93 8.01 -11.90 14.47
C VAL A 93 7.40 -13.06 13.71
N ARG A 94 7.07 -12.83 12.44
CA ARG A 94 6.54 -13.86 11.57
C ARG A 94 7.44 -14.00 10.35
N VAL A 95 7.97 -15.19 10.11
CA VAL A 95 8.67 -15.53 8.88
C VAL A 95 7.63 -15.69 7.78
N THR A 96 7.67 -14.79 6.79
CA THR A 96 6.74 -14.74 5.65
C THR A 96 7.32 -15.45 4.43
N GLU A 97 8.63 -15.39 4.24
CA GLU A 97 9.32 -16.04 3.12
C GLU A 97 10.69 -16.53 3.57
N THR A 98 11.12 -17.67 3.05
CA THR A 98 12.45 -18.22 3.26
C THR A 98 13.13 -18.37 1.91
N ARG A 99 14.26 -17.68 1.72
CA ARG A 99 15.00 -17.68 0.46
C ARG A 99 16.37 -18.34 0.61
N HIS A 100 16.66 -19.25 -0.32
CA HIS A 100 17.98 -19.86 -0.52
C HIS A 100 18.89 -18.86 -1.25
N LEU A 101 20.17 -18.81 -0.88
CA LEU A 101 21.12 -17.91 -1.52
C LEU A 101 21.52 -18.44 -2.90
N ALA A 102 21.69 -17.55 -3.88
CA ALA A 102 22.15 -17.91 -5.22
C ALA A 102 23.69 -18.02 -5.26
N VAL A 103 24.25 -18.93 -4.48
CA VAL A 103 25.69 -19.26 -4.38
C VAL A 103 25.89 -20.77 -4.38
N ASP A 104 27.10 -21.26 -4.67
CA ASP A 104 27.40 -22.70 -4.62
C ASP A 104 27.09 -23.28 -3.22
N GLY A 105 26.25 -24.31 -3.17
CA GLY A 105 25.72 -24.87 -1.91
C GLY A 105 24.57 -24.07 -1.27
N GLY A 106 24.06 -23.05 -1.98
CA GLY A 106 22.99 -22.14 -1.57
C GLY A 106 21.65 -22.78 -1.21
N SER A 107 21.38 -23.99 -1.71
CA SER A 107 20.21 -24.80 -1.36
C SER A 107 20.30 -25.46 0.02
N SER A 108 21.49 -25.50 0.62
CA SER A 108 21.71 -26.06 1.95
C SER A 108 21.92 -24.94 2.98
N PRO A 109 20.98 -24.74 3.92
CA PRO A 109 21.14 -23.78 5.00
C PRO A 109 22.40 -24.02 5.83
N LYS A 110 22.89 -25.27 5.91
CA LYS A 110 24.12 -25.63 6.64
C LYS A 110 25.42 -25.19 5.94
N VAL A 111 25.34 -24.84 4.65
CA VAL A 111 26.49 -24.44 3.83
C VAL A 111 26.49 -22.94 3.59
N ALA A 112 25.37 -22.38 3.14
CA ALA A 112 25.28 -20.97 2.74
C ALA A 112 24.43 -20.11 3.69
N GLY A 113 23.83 -20.69 4.72
CA GLY A 113 22.87 -19.97 5.54
C GLY A 113 21.53 -19.77 4.81
N ARG A 114 20.71 -18.87 5.34
CA ARG A 114 19.35 -18.66 4.86
C ARG A 114 18.91 -17.23 5.07
N VAL A 115 18.20 -16.65 4.10
CA VAL A 115 17.57 -15.33 4.29
C VAL A 115 16.10 -15.55 4.59
N GLU A 116 15.65 -15.02 5.71
CA GLU A 116 14.26 -15.02 6.13
C GLU A 116 13.68 -13.62 6.01
N LYS A 117 12.55 -13.51 5.32
CA LYS A 117 11.74 -12.30 5.33
C LYS A 117 10.81 -12.37 6.52
N VAL A 118 10.89 -11.38 7.40
CA VAL A 118 10.05 -11.30 8.59
C VAL A 118 9.24 -10.02 8.62
N ASN A 119 8.09 -10.03 9.29
CA ASN A 119 7.40 -8.81 9.69
C ASN A 119 7.71 -8.51 11.16
N ILE A 120 8.23 -7.31 11.44
CA ILE A 120 8.56 -6.83 12.79
C ILE A 120 7.49 -5.85 13.24
N GLN A 121 6.92 -6.07 14.42
CA GLN A 121 5.97 -5.16 15.03
C GLN A 121 6.62 -4.30 16.12
N GLY A 122 6.53 -2.98 15.97
CA GLY A 122 7.01 -2.01 16.94
C GLY A 122 6.13 -1.99 18.21
N PRO A 123 6.65 -2.25 19.41
CA PRO A 123 5.84 -2.34 20.63
C PRO A 123 5.30 -0.99 21.11
N VAL A 124 5.96 0.11 20.75
CA VAL A 124 5.56 1.48 21.12
C VAL A 124 4.76 2.15 19.99
N SER A 125 5.17 1.95 18.74
CA SER A 125 4.57 2.62 17.58
C SER A 125 3.39 1.87 16.98
N GLY A 126 3.22 0.57 17.25
CA GLY A 126 2.19 -0.27 16.62
C GLY A 126 2.43 -0.59 15.15
N ILE A 127 3.45 0.00 14.53
CA ILE A 127 3.80 -0.16 13.11
C ILE A 127 4.37 -1.56 12.87
N ALA A 128 3.87 -2.24 11.83
CA ALA A 128 4.47 -3.45 11.30
C ALA A 128 5.30 -3.12 10.05
N SER A 129 6.53 -3.65 9.96
CA SER A 129 7.42 -3.40 8.82
C SER A 129 8.15 -4.68 8.39
N PRO A 130 8.30 -4.93 7.07
CA PRO A 130 9.07 -6.07 6.57
C PRO A 130 10.57 -5.86 6.77
N ALA A 131 11.28 -6.91 7.18
CA ALA A 131 12.73 -6.95 7.30
C ALA A 131 13.27 -8.26 6.72
N TYR A 132 14.55 -8.26 6.33
CA TYR A 132 15.27 -9.46 5.91
C TYR A 132 16.32 -9.79 6.97
N ILE A 133 16.28 -11.01 7.47
CA ILE A 133 17.25 -11.55 8.42
C ILE A 133 18.08 -12.60 7.69
N TYR A 134 19.39 -12.40 7.64
CA TYR A 134 20.30 -13.44 7.23
C TYR A 134 20.71 -14.28 8.44
N LEU A 135 20.43 -15.58 8.37
CA LEU A 135 20.88 -16.58 9.32
C LEU A 135 22.12 -17.29 8.76
N PRO A 136 23.29 -17.10 9.37
CA PRO A 136 24.50 -17.80 8.97
C PRO A 136 24.37 -19.33 9.08
N PRO A 137 25.19 -20.10 8.35
CA PRO A 137 25.11 -21.57 8.35
C PRO A 137 25.22 -22.23 9.72
N GLU A 138 25.92 -21.60 10.66
CA GLU A 138 26.15 -22.07 12.03
C GLU A 138 24.84 -22.25 12.80
N TYR A 139 23.80 -21.46 12.50
CA TYR A 139 22.47 -21.62 13.10
C TYR A 139 21.83 -22.97 12.79
N PHE A 140 22.25 -23.64 11.71
CA PHE A 140 21.69 -24.91 11.25
C PHE A 140 22.59 -26.10 11.58
N ARG A 141 23.70 -25.88 12.28
CA ARG A 141 24.68 -26.91 12.64
C ARG A 141 24.55 -27.26 14.13
N PRO A 142 24.27 -28.54 14.48
CA PRO A 142 23.99 -28.94 15.86
C PRO A 142 25.19 -28.73 16.81
N GLU A 143 26.40 -28.75 16.26
CA GLU A 143 27.67 -28.48 16.95
C GLU A 143 27.77 -27.06 17.54
N TYR A 144 27.02 -26.08 17.02
CA TYR A 144 27.00 -24.70 17.53
C TYR A 144 25.79 -24.41 18.43
N ALA A 145 24.88 -25.36 18.64
CA ALA A 145 23.61 -25.14 19.35
C ALA A 145 23.76 -24.77 20.84
N ARG A 146 24.95 -24.95 21.44
CA ARG A 146 25.20 -24.68 22.87
C ARG A 146 26.33 -23.68 23.12
N ARG A 147 26.76 -22.96 22.09
CA ARG A 147 27.82 -21.96 22.22
C ARG A 147 27.20 -20.61 22.58
N THR A 148 27.24 -20.26 23.86
CA THR A 148 26.88 -18.94 24.40
C THR A 148 28.06 -17.99 24.38
#